data_AF-A0A9P4QWR0-F1
#
_entry.id   AF-A0A9P4QWR0-F1
#
_cell.length_a   1.000
_cell.length_b   1.000
_cell.length_c   1.000
_cell.angle_alpha   90.00
_cell.angle_beta   90.00
_cell.angle_gamma   90.00
#
_symmetry.space_group_name_H-M   'P 1'
#
loop_
_entity.id
_entity.type
_entity.pdbx_description
1 polymer ?
#
loop_
_entity_poly.entity_id
_entity_poly.type
_entity_poly.pdbx_seq_one_letter_code
_entity_poly.pdbx_strand_id
1 'polypeptide(L)'
;MSKIRPIQTRTRPISSNCDEPFSTIATWCNEAKAKKKQLQGLANEDSTDEEEAGTEVGPEVNCINMYLNYLHFQATKAFTERREAKIREALQTTYPSLNIFFTAAVKMLGLINKKSVRARTGWGASMTSIPQLREFLLELPSDNNLERYHRHCIIALEDTLVDKAKIALKKHEGDPAYTATRLGVKARISDIQITLQNAFDDLRADLLPKIWTDPAVKATRLEQVKKVIDLWARPLHWLTLRKTMCDNGILWKTNSKAVGEICPHGRRNLNWHMLSVFISDVDDWKLRVDAVKPTLRSSVDLIVKDVLESITTSLQDYNGEFELREQAIYEWNKKSRSIDRKLIGFSDSFGNAIHEAHVDITRETDRDSFVARMNKPVYCDALGVENGNGYRARQGNVVRKELVEPDKDGMTMLDRYEIRAVNHAEKMFEKAFESFVTTIIDSLDAFVATLDRLVEPDHAPHLDISARENLRALLPELESAVEDIKSRFPRHKNIRTDDPTKGEAPAEKKPCLGF
;
A
#
# COMPACT_ATOMS: atom_id res chain seq x y z
N MET A 1 13.70 -7.20 -7.08
CA MET A 1 13.75 -8.30 -6.08
C MET A 1 12.74 -8.03 -4.97
N SER A 2 11.52 -8.54 -5.12
CA SER A 2 10.41 -8.33 -4.19
C SER A 2 10.56 -9.22 -2.96
N LYS A 3 10.56 -8.62 -1.77
CA LYS A 3 10.52 -9.34 -0.49
C LYS A 3 9.08 -9.84 -0.26
N ILE A 4 8.91 -11.16 -0.31
CA ILE A 4 7.69 -11.86 0.09
C ILE A 4 7.45 -11.58 1.59
N ARG A 5 6.31 -10.95 1.93
CA ARG A 5 5.87 -10.81 3.33
C ARG A 5 5.44 -12.18 3.87
N PRO A 6 5.74 -12.53 5.14
CA PRO A 6 5.21 -13.74 5.75
C PRO A 6 3.71 -13.58 6.00
N ILE A 7 2.93 -14.55 5.54
CA ILE A 7 1.51 -14.70 5.87
C ILE A 7 1.41 -14.91 7.38
N GLN A 8 0.90 -13.92 8.10
CA GLN A 8 0.44 -14.10 9.47
C GLN A 8 -0.82 -14.95 9.42
N THR A 9 -0.69 -16.23 9.75
CA THR A 9 -1.84 -17.08 10.05
C THR A 9 -2.51 -16.54 11.30
N ARG A 10 -3.64 -15.85 11.15
CA ARG A 10 -4.58 -15.59 12.26
C ARG A 10 -5.09 -16.95 12.75
N THR A 11 -4.44 -17.52 13.77
CA THR A 11 -5.04 -18.59 14.58
C THR A 11 -6.21 -17.98 15.34
N ARG A 12 -7.44 -18.40 14.99
CA ARG A 12 -8.61 -18.10 15.83
C ARG A 12 -8.32 -18.64 17.24
N PRO A 13 -8.61 -17.88 18.31
CA PRO A 13 -8.54 -18.42 19.66
C PRO A 13 -9.52 -19.59 19.76
N ILE A 14 -9.09 -20.65 20.43
CA ILE A 14 -9.92 -21.80 20.77
C ILE A 14 -11.01 -21.27 21.70
N SER A 15 -12.21 -21.05 21.15
CA SER A 15 -13.39 -20.67 21.92
C SER A 15 -14.03 -21.92 22.50
N SER A 16 -14.40 -21.84 23.78
CA SER A 16 -15.05 -22.85 24.61
C SER A 16 -16.35 -23.43 24.00
N ASN A 17 -16.22 -24.43 23.12
CA ASN A 17 -17.33 -25.26 22.65
C ASN A 17 -17.01 -26.73 22.97
N CYS A 18 -17.96 -27.41 23.62
CA CYS A 18 -17.82 -28.70 24.30
C CYS A 18 -17.55 -29.96 23.43
N ASP A 19 -17.06 -29.80 22.19
CA ASP A 19 -16.62 -30.90 21.31
C ASP A 19 -15.11 -30.82 21.02
N GLU A 20 -14.30 -30.51 22.04
CA GLU A 20 -12.87 -30.27 21.86
C GLU A 20 -12.07 -31.59 21.70
N PRO A 21 -11.33 -31.76 20.59
CA PRO A 21 -10.68 -33.02 20.22
C PRO A 21 -9.47 -33.42 21.08
N PHE A 22 -9.08 -32.60 22.07
CA PHE A 22 -7.86 -32.81 22.86
C PHE A 22 -8.03 -32.36 24.31
N SER A 23 -9.05 -32.87 25.01
CA SER A 23 -9.30 -32.56 26.43
C SER A 23 -8.06 -32.75 27.29
N THR A 24 -7.24 -33.77 27.02
CA THR A 24 -6.00 -34.06 27.76
C THR A 24 -4.88 -33.05 27.50
N ILE A 25 -4.76 -32.49 26.28
CA ILE A 25 -3.75 -31.45 26.00
C ILE A 25 -4.20 -30.11 26.59
N ALA A 26 -5.52 -29.85 26.56
CA ALA A 26 -6.09 -28.68 27.22
C ALA A 26 -5.90 -28.72 28.74
N THR A 27 -6.10 -29.88 29.38
CA THR A 27 -5.81 -30.06 30.82
C THR A 27 -4.34 -29.83 31.11
N TRP A 28 -3.41 -30.43 30.35
CA TRP A 28 -1.97 -30.22 30.55
C TRP A 28 -1.52 -28.77 30.27
N CYS A 29 -2.14 -28.08 29.31
CA CYS A 29 -1.90 -26.66 29.08
C CYS A 29 -2.41 -25.80 30.23
N ASN A 30 -3.56 -26.13 30.81
CA ASN A 30 -4.13 -25.43 31.94
C ASN A 30 -3.31 -25.68 33.22
N GLU A 31 -2.87 -26.92 33.45
CA GLU A 31 -1.95 -27.28 34.53
C GLU A 31 -0.60 -26.56 34.39
N ALA A 32 -0.01 -26.54 33.20
CA ALA A 32 1.24 -25.83 32.93
C ALA A 32 1.10 -24.30 33.09
N LYS A 33 -0.04 -23.72 32.68
CA LYS A 33 -0.36 -22.30 32.91
C LYS A 33 -0.60 -21.99 34.39
N ALA A 34 -1.26 -22.88 35.12
CA ALA A 34 -1.48 -22.74 36.56
C ALA A 34 -0.16 -22.82 37.33
N LYS A 35 0.71 -23.79 36.98
CA LYS A 35 2.05 -23.93 37.55
C LYS A 35 2.95 -22.73 37.22
N LYS A 36 2.87 -22.21 35.99
CA LYS A 36 3.54 -20.95 35.62
C LYS A 36 3.04 -19.78 36.47
N LYS A 37 1.74 -19.66 36.69
CA LYS A 37 1.13 -18.60 37.51
C LYS A 37 1.53 -18.73 38.98
N GLN A 38 1.62 -19.94 39.52
CA GLN A 38 2.10 -20.21 40.87
C GLN A 38 3.58 -19.82 41.04
N LEU A 39 4.46 -20.23 40.13
CA LEU A 39 5.88 -19.88 40.17
C LEU A 39 6.12 -18.37 40.01
N GLN A 40 5.28 -17.69 39.20
CA GLN A 40 5.31 -16.24 39.08
C GLN A 40 4.72 -15.53 40.32
N GLY A 41 3.82 -16.16 41.06
CA GLY A 41 3.30 -15.66 42.34
C GLY A 41 4.33 -15.77 43.46
N LEU A 42 4.98 -16.93 43.60
CA LEU A 42 6.04 -17.17 44.58
C LEU A 42 7.23 -16.22 44.37
N ALA A 43 7.61 -15.95 43.12
CA ALA A 43 8.64 -14.97 42.78
C ALA A 43 8.30 -13.51 43.18
N ASN A 44 7.02 -13.20 43.39
CA ASN A 44 6.59 -11.88 43.84
C ASN A 44 6.49 -11.80 45.38
N GLU A 45 6.21 -12.91 46.06
CA GLU A 45 6.11 -12.98 47.54
C GLU A 45 7.50 -13.05 48.22
N ASP A 46 8.49 -13.73 47.61
CA ASP A 46 9.88 -13.80 48.10
C ASP A 46 10.69 -12.50 47.89
N SER A 47 10.08 -11.44 47.36
CA SER A 47 10.76 -10.15 47.12
C SER A 47 10.65 -9.14 48.27
N THR A 48 10.10 -9.58 49.42
CA THR A 48 9.74 -8.69 50.54
C THR A 48 10.63 -8.78 51.78
N ASP A 49 11.52 -9.77 51.89
CA ASP A 49 12.49 -9.86 53.00
C ASP A 49 13.93 -9.86 52.45
N GLU A 50 14.73 -8.93 52.95
CA GLU A 50 16.16 -8.83 52.64
C GLU A 50 16.90 -10.00 53.32
N GLU A 51 17.72 -10.68 52.52
CA GLU A 51 18.72 -11.71 52.84
C GLU A 51 18.35 -13.18 52.57
N GLU A 52 19.24 -13.79 51.76
CA GLU A 52 19.43 -15.21 51.41
C GLU A 52 18.77 -15.81 50.15
N ALA A 53 19.68 -16.35 49.31
CA ALA A 53 19.52 -17.33 48.23
C ALA A 53 18.60 -16.96 47.05
N GLY A 54 19.23 -16.52 45.94
CA GLY A 54 18.58 -16.38 44.64
C GLY A 54 18.08 -17.72 44.10
N THR A 55 16.80 -18.00 44.34
CA THR A 55 16.11 -19.20 43.87
C THR A 55 15.93 -19.16 42.35
N GLU A 56 16.30 -20.25 41.68
CA GLU A 56 16.34 -20.47 40.23
C GLU A 56 14.95 -20.50 39.55
N VAL A 57 14.13 -19.46 39.69
CA VAL A 57 12.78 -19.41 39.09
C VAL A 57 12.83 -19.15 37.57
N GLY A 58 13.88 -18.46 37.10
CA GLY A 58 14.07 -18.12 35.67
C GLY A 58 14.19 -19.33 34.71
N PRO A 59 15.03 -20.33 35.02
CA PRO A 59 15.13 -21.57 34.24
C PRO A 59 13.81 -22.34 34.18
N GLU A 60 13.11 -22.48 35.30
CA GLU A 60 11.88 -23.26 35.39
C GLU A 60 10.72 -22.66 34.60
N VAL A 61 10.54 -21.33 34.65
CA VAL A 61 9.54 -20.63 33.83
C VAL A 61 9.86 -20.78 32.33
N ASN A 62 11.16 -20.80 31.97
CA ASN A 62 11.57 -21.03 30.59
C ASN A 62 11.28 -22.47 30.14
N CYS A 63 11.54 -23.47 30.99
CA CYS A 63 11.17 -24.87 30.77
C CYS A 63 9.65 -25.03 30.57
N ILE A 64 8.83 -24.32 31.36
CA ILE A 64 7.37 -24.35 31.21
C ILE A 64 6.93 -23.68 29.90
N ASN A 65 7.55 -22.58 29.47
CA ASN A 65 7.25 -21.99 28.17
C ASN A 65 7.65 -22.90 27.00
N MET A 66 8.80 -23.59 27.10
CA MET A 66 9.20 -24.60 26.11
C MET A 66 8.22 -25.77 26.08
N TYR A 67 7.74 -26.21 27.24
CA TYR A 67 6.72 -27.27 27.34
C TYR A 67 5.37 -26.82 26.78
N LEU A 68 4.92 -25.58 27.04
CA LEU A 68 3.70 -25.03 26.45
C LEU A 68 3.80 -24.93 24.92
N ASN A 69 4.94 -24.50 24.39
CA ASN A 69 5.18 -24.50 22.94
C ASN A 69 5.18 -25.91 22.35
N TYR A 70 5.74 -26.88 23.08
CA TYR A 70 5.69 -28.30 22.71
C TYR A 70 4.26 -28.84 22.69
N LEU A 71 3.45 -28.55 23.72
CA LEU A 71 2.03 -28.94 23.77
C LEU A 71 1.23 -28.29 22.63
N HIS A 72 1.47 -27.01 22.35
CA HIS A 72 0.81 -26.30 21.25
C HIS A 72 1.21 -26.86 19.88
N PHE A 73 2.47 -27.26 19.72
CA PHE A 73 2.96 -27.95 18.54
C PHE A 73 2.28 -29.32 18.37
N GLN A 74 2.19 -30.12 19.44
CA GLN A 74 1.52 -31.42 19.41
C GLN A 74 0.01 -31.30 19.13
N ALA A 75 -0.66 -30.30 19.71
CA ALA A 75 -2.07 -30.02 19.42
C ALA A 75 -2.28 -29.64 17.94
N THR A 76 -1.41 -28.79 17.39
CA THR A 76 -1.46 -28.38 15.98
C THR A 76 -1.21 -29.56 15.05
N LYS A 77 -0.25 -30.43 15.38
CA LYS A 77 0.05 -31.65 14.65
C LYS A 77 -1.12 -32.62 14.66
N ALA A 78 -1.67 -32.91 15.84
CA ALA A 78 -2.79 -33.84 15.99
C ALA A 78 -4.08 -33.31 15.33
N PHE A 79 -4.33 -31.99 15.40
CA PHE A 79 -5.43 -31.35 14.68
C PHE A 79 -5.27 -31.50 13.16
N THR A 80 -4.06 -31.26 12.66
CA THR A 80 -3.74 -31.43 11.24
C THR A 80 -3.94 -32.89 10.81
N GLU A 81 -3.44 -33.85 11.58
CA GLU A 81 -3.59 -35.29 11.31
C GLU A 81 -5.06 -35.74 11.34
N ARG A 82 -5.87 -35.24 12.29
CA ARG A 82 -7.31 -35.55 12.35
C ARG A 82 -8.07 -34.97 11.16
N ARG A 83 -7.73 -33.74 10.74
CA ARG A 83 -8.34 -33.10 9.56
C ARG A 83 -7.91 -33.79 8.26
N GLU A 84 -6.65 -34.19 8.17
CA GLU A 84 -6.11 -35.04 7.10
C GLU A 84 -6.86 -36.37 7.02
N ALA A 85 -7.09 -37.05 8.15
CA ALA A 85 -7.83 -38.31 8.19
C ALA A 85 -9.28 -38.16 7.72
N LYS A 86 -10.00 -37.13 8.21
CA LYS A 86 -11.39 -36.86 7.77
C LYS A 86 -11.49 -36.56 6.27
N ILE A 87 -10.58 -35.74 5.74
CA ILE A 87 -10.58 -35.42 4.32
C ILE A 87 -10.20 -36.65 3.48
N ARG A 88 -9.21 -37.44 3.95
CA ARG A 88 -8.83 -38.70 3.30
C ARG A 88 -9.99 -39.68 3.27
N GLU A 89 -10.70 -39.86 4.39
CA GLU A 89 -11.88 -40.72 4.48
C GLU A 89 -12.96 -40.26 3.50
N ALA A 90 -13.34 -38.98 3.52
CA ALA A 90 -14.33 -38.42 2.60
C ALA A 90 -13.94 -38.62 1.12
N LEU A 91 -12.67 -38.40 0.79
CA LEU A 91 -12.17 -38.56 -0.58
C LEU A 91 -12.05 -40.03 -1.00
N GLN A 92 -11.66 -40.94 -0.08
CA GLN A 92 -11.59 -42.38 -0.36
C GLN A 92 -12.99 -42.99 -0.50
N THR A 93 -13.99 -42.50 0.25
CA THR A 93 -15.39 -42.86 0.08
C THR A 93 -15.91 -42.39 -1.29
N THR A 94 -15.51 -41.20 -1.73
CA THR A 94 -15.95 -40.63 -3.02
C THR A 94 -15.24 -41.29 -4.21
N TYR A 95 -13.96 -41.66 -4.05
CA TYR A 95 -13.12 -42.21 -5.12
C TYR A 95 -12.35 -43.46 -4.64
N PRO A 96 -13.03 -44.60 -4.48
CA PRO A 96 -12.45 -45.80 -3.86
C PRO A 96 -11.31 -46.44 -4.67
N SER A 97 -11.24 -46.20 -5.98
CA SER A 97 -10.21 -46.73 -6.88
C SER A 97 -8.96 -45.86 -7.01
N LEU A 98 -8.94 -44.66 -6.41
CA LEU A 98 -7.79 -43.75 -6.49
C LEU A 98 -6.91 -43.89 -5.26
N ASN A 99 -5.60 -43.96 -5.48
CA ASN A 99 -4.60 -43.80 -4.42
C ASN A 99 -4.40 -42.30 -4.16
N ILE A 100 -5.00 -41.79 -3.09
CA ILE A 100 -5.03 -40.36 -2.79
C ILE A 100 -3.85 -39.98 -1.88
N PHE A 101 -2.90 -39.22 -2.42
CA PHE A 101 -1.84 -38.60 -1.64
C PHE A 101 -2.30 -37.26 -1.08
N PHE A 102 -2.21 -37.06 0.24
CA PHE A 102 -2.57 -35.82 0.91
C PHE A 102 -1.43 -35.32 1.78
N THR A 103 -1.06 -34.05 1.64
CA THR A 103 -0.07 -33.39 2.49
C THR A 103 -0.52 -31.96 2.81
N ALA A 104 -0.46 -31.55 4.07
CA ALA A 104 -0.71 -30.17 4.46
C ALA A 104 0.41 -29.23 3.95
N ALA A 105 0.09 -27.98 3.65
CA ALA A 105 1.06 -26.98 3.15
C ALA A 105 2.30 -26.84 4.05
N VAL A 106 2.11 -26.91 5.37
CA VAL A 106 3.20 -26.85 6.37
C VAL A 106 4.12 -28.09 6.28
N LYS A 107 3.55 -29.28 6.01
CA LYS A 107 4.33 -30.51 5.82
C LYS A 107 5.10 -30.51 4.51
N MET A 108 4.52 -29.93 3.45
CA MET A 108 5.21 -29.77 2.15
C MET A 108 6.44 -28.86 2.25
N LEU A 109 6.36 -27.76 3.02
CA LEU A 109 7.53 -26.91 3.28
C LEU A 109 8.64 -27.66 4.02
N GLY A 110 8.29 -28.57 4.95
CA GLY A 110 9.25 -29.44 5.63
C GLY A 110 9.84 -30.54 4.73
N LEU A 111 9.10 -31.02 3.72
CA LEU A 111 9.61 -31.96 2.70
C LEU A 111 10.55 -31.29 1.71
N ILE A 112 10.28 -30.03 1.33
CA ILE A 112 11.12 -29.21 0.44
C ILE A 112 12.40 -28.79 1.15
N ASN A 113 12.30 -28.35 2.41
CA ASN A 113 13.46 -28.03 3.23
C ASN A 113 14.05 -29.33 3.79
N LYS A 114 14.93 -29.99 3.01
CA LYS A 114 15.61 -31.30 3.22
C LYS A 114 16.18 -31.62 4.63
N LYS A 115 16.01 -30.77 5.64
CA LYS A 115 16.57 -30.90 6.99
C LYS A 115 15.68 -31.60 8.02
N SER A 116 14.40 -31.94 7.78
CA SER A 116 13.55 -32.42 8.89
C SER A 116 12.65 -33.63 8.68
N VAL A 117 12.71 -34.40 7.59
CA VAL A 117 11.77 -35.52 7.42
C VAL A 117 12.47 -36.80 6.96
N ARG A 118 13.01 -37.56 7.93
CA ARG A 118 13.31 -39.01 7.81
C ARG A 118 12.03 -39.88 7.86
N ALA A 119 10.84 -39.31 7.62
CA ALA A 119 9.58 -40.05 7.73
C ALA A 119 9.11 -40.58 6.36
N ARG A 120 9.44 -41.84 6.11
CA ARG A 120 8.59 -42.95 5.59
C ARG A 120 7.61 -42.80 4.41
N THR A 121 7.47 -41.68 3.71
CA THR A 121 6.77 -41.69 2.42
C THR A 121 7.80 -41.95 1.32
N GLY A 122 7.70 -43.07 0.60
CA GLY A 122 8.58 -43.42 -0.53
C GLY A 122 8.50 -42.46 -1.74
N TRP A 123 7.84 -41.31 -1.56
CA TRP A 123 7.57 -40.29 -2.57
C TRP A 123 8.35 -39.04 -2.19
N GLY A 124 9.27 -38.60 -3.06
CA GLY A 124 9.96 -37.33 -2.91
C GLY A 124 9.06 -36.13 -3.24
N ALA A 125 9.43 -34.92 -2.80
CA ALA A 125 8.66 -33.70 -3.09
C ALA A 125 8.43 -33.47 -4.60
N SER A 126 9.38 -33.90 -5.45
CA SER A 126 9.30 -33.85 -6.92
C SER A 126 8.28 -34.82 -7.53
N MET A 127 7.85 -35.85 -6.80
CA MET A 127 6.90 -36.87 -7.26
C MET A 127 5.44 -36.50 -6.98
N THR A 128 5.18 -35.37 -6.34
CA THR A 128 3.84 -34.94 -5.91
C THR A 128 3.14 -34.02 -6.92
N SER A 129 3.81 -33.65 -8.02
CA SER A 129 3.36 -32.66 -9.01
C SER A 129 3.07 -31.25 -8.46
N ILE A 130 3.18 -31.04 -7.14
CA ILE A 130 3.00 -29.74 -6.46
C ILE A 130 4.03 -28.69 -6.91
N PRO A 131 5.33 -29.02 -7.11
CA PRO A 131 6.30 -28.08 -7.68
C PRO A 131 5.90 -27.59 -9.08
N GLN A 132 5.46 -28.50 -9.95
CA GLN A 132 5.02 -28.19 -11.32
C GLN A 132 3.74 -27.34 -11.32
N LEU A 133 2.77 -27.63 -10.43
CA LEU A 133 1.58 -26.80 -10.26
C LEU A 133 1.94 -25.39 -9.79
N ARG A 134 2.94 -25.26 -8.92
CA ARG A 134 3.43 -23.95 -8.46
C ARG A 134 4.12 -23.17 -9.58
N GLU A 135 4.94 -23.83 -10.41
CA GLU A 135 5.53 -23.22 -11.60
C GLU A 135 4.46 -22.78 -12.58
N PHE A 136 3.49 -23.64 -12.90
CA PHE A 136 2.34 -23.31 -13.75
C PHE A 136 1.55 -22.12 -13.21
N LEU A 137 1.23 -22.08 -11.91
CA LEU A 137 0.52 -20.95 -11.29
C LEU A 137 1.34 -19.64 -11.30
N LEU A 138 2.67 -19.72 -11.35
CA LEU A 138 3.56 -18.56 -11.53
C LEU A 138 3.69 -18.14 -13.00
N GLU A 139 3.46 -19.07 -13.94
CA GLU A 139 3.41 -18.83 -15.38
C GLU A 139 2.07 -18.23 -15.83
N LEU A 140 1.01 -18.39 -15.05
CA LEU A 140 -0.29 -17.76 -15.34
C LEU A 140 -0.13 -16.23 -15.35
N PRO A 141 -0.47 -15.55 -16.46
CA PRO A 141 -0.48 -14.09 -16.49
C PRO A 141 -1.51 -13.60 -15.47
N SER A 142 -1.13 -12.63 -14.64
CA SER A 142 -2.09 -11.99 -13.73
C SER A 142 -3.21 -11.33 -14.52
N ASP A 143 -4.43 -11.28 -13.98
CA ASP A 143 -5.57 -10.63 -14.64
C ASP A 143 -5.27 -9.17 -15.00
N ASN A 144 -4.47 -8.48 -14.18
CA ASN A 144 -3.96 -7.14 -14.48
C ASN A 144 -3.06 -7.08 -15.73
N ASN A 145 -2.30 -8.14 -16.00
CA ASN A 145 -1.51 -8.22 -17.23
C ASN A 145 -2.41 -8.46 -18.44
N LEU A 146 -3.42 -9.33 -18.33
CA LEU A 146 -4.41 -9.55 -19.40
C LEU A 146 -5.17 -8.26 -19.72
N GLU A 147 -5.61 -7.50 -18.71
CA GLU A 147 -6.27 -6.22 -18.94
C GLU A 147 -5.33 -5.19 -19.60
N ARG A 148 -4.06 -5.15 -19.20
CA ARG A 148 -3.05 -4.29 -19.86
C ARG A 148 -2.80 -4.70 -21.30
N TYR A 149 -2.67 -5.99 -21.59
CA TYR A 149 -2.52 -6.50 -22.96
C TYR A 149 -3.76 -6.21 -23.79
N HIS A 150 -4.96 -6.42 -23.24
CA HIS A 150 -6.21 -6.09 -23.89
C HIS A 150 -6.31 -4.59 -24.20
N ARG A 151 -5.98 -3.71 -23.25
CA ARG A 151 -5.92 -2.25 -23.50
C ARG A 151 -4.88 -1.92 -24.58
N HIS A 152 -3.72 -2.55 -24.56
CA HIS A 152 -2.68 -2.29 -25.55
C HIS A 152 -3.11 -2.73 -26.96
N CYS A 153 -3.68 -3.93 -27.10
CA CYS A 153 -4.07 -4.48 -28.38
C CYS A 153 -5.35 -3.86 -28.96
N ILE A 154 -6.31 -3.50 -28.12
CA ILE A 154 -7.58 -2.93 -28.59
C ILE A 154 -7.51 -1.42 -28.74
N ILE A 155 -6.90 -0.71 -27.79
CA ILE A 155 -6.88 0.76 -27.78
C ILE A 155 -5.57 1.26 -28.40
N ALA A 156 -4.42 0.86 -27.85
CA ALA A 156 -3.16 1.48 -28.27
C ALA A 156 -2.77 1.14 -29.71
N LEU A 157 -2.96 -0.10 -30.17
CA LEU A 157 -2.56 -0.55 -31.51
C LEU A 157 -3.33 0.16 -32.63
N GLU A 158 -4.65 0.27 -32.51
CA GLU A 158 -5.48 1.06 -33.43
C GLU A 158 -5.08 2.54 -33.36
N ASP A 159 -4.99 3.08 -32.14
CA ASP A 159 -4.74 4.49 -31.90
C ASP A 159 -3.37 4.97 -32.42
N THR A 160 -2.35 4.11 -32.39
CA THR A 160 -0.96 4.48 -32.66
C THR A 160 -0.46 4.08 -34.04
N LEU A 161 -0.98 3.02 -34.65
CA LEU A 161 -0.54 2.54 -35.95
C LEU A 161 -1.52 2.93 -37.06
N VAL A 162 -2.77 2.52 -36.94
CA VAL A 162 -3.78 2.74 -38.00
C VAL A 162 -4.10 4.23 -38.13
N ASP A 163 -4.37 4.90 -37.01
CA ASP A 163 -4.80 6.31 -37.07
C ASP A 163 -3.65 7.24 -37.46
N LYS A 164 -2.42 6.96 -37.00
CA LYS A 164 -1.25 7.71 -37.48
C LYS A 164 -1.01 7.53 -38.97
N ALA A 165 -1.20 6.32 -39.49
CA ALA A 165 -1.10 6.06 -40.92
C ALA A 165 -2.21 6.81 -41.69
N LYS A 166 -3.44 6.84 -41.18
CA LYS A 166 -4.55 7.62 -41.75
C LYS A 166 -4.27 9.12 -41.74
N ILE A 167 -3.75 9.67 -40.65
CA ILE A 167 -3.36 11.10 -40.55
C ILE A 167 -2.24 11.42 -41.54
N ALA A 168 -1.25 10.54 -41.69
CA ALA A 168 -0.16 10.75 -42.66
C ALA A 168 -0.66 10.76 -44.12
N LEU A 169 -1.76 10.05 -44.41
CA LEU A 169 -2.39 10.00 -45.74
C LEU A 169 -3.38 11.14 -45.99
N LYS A 170 -3.99 11.69 -44.93
CA LYS A 170 -4.95 12.81 -44.99
C LYS A 170 -4.25 14.11 -44.58
N LYS A 171 -3.58 14.75 -45.52
CA LYS A 171 -3.10 16.12 -45.36
C LYS A 171 -4.05 17.08 -46.06
N HIS A 172 -4.40 18.15 -45.38
CA HIS A 172 -5.27 19.18 -45.91
C HIS A 172 -4.47 20.46 -46.17
N GLU A 173 -4.94 21.28 -47.12
CA GLU A 173 -4.43 22.63 -47.27
C GLU A 173 -4.85 23.44 -46.05
N GLY A 174 -3.89 24.12 -45.41
CA GLY A 174 -4.20 24.89 -44.22
C GLY A 174 -5.08 26.09 -44.53
N ASP A 175 -6.12 26.30 -43.71
CA ASP A 175 -6.92 27.52 -43.76
C ASP A 175 -6.68 28.44 -42.53
N PRO A 176 -6.94 29.77 -42.67
CA PRO A 176 -6.75 30.72 -41.58
C PRO A 176 -7.65 30.45 -40.36
N ALA A 177 -8.86 29.91 -40.57
CA ALA A 177 -9.82 29.63 -39.51
C ALA A 177 -9.33 28.48 -38.61
N TYR A 178 -8.74 27.44 -39.21
CA TYR A 178 -8.19 26.28 -38.54
C TYR A 178 -6.96 26.66 -37.73
N THR A 179 -6.12 27.51 -38.33
CA THR A 179 -4.97 28.10 -37.63
C THR A 179 -5.41 28.88 -36.39
N ALA A 180 -6.46 29.69 -36.50
CA ALA A 180 -7.02 30.43 -35.36
C ALA A 180 -7.58 29.50 -34.28
N THR A 181 -8.38 28.48 -34.66
CA THR A 181 -8.92 27.48 -33.72
C THR A 181 -7.80 26.75 -32.99
N ARG A 182 -6.77 26.31 -33.72
CA ARG A 182 -5.60 25.62 -33.16
C ARG A 182 -4.83 26.50 -32.16
N LEU A 183 -4.62 27.78 -32.48
CA LEU A 183 -3.98 28.73 -31.56
C LEU A 183 -4.84 28.95 -30.31
N GLY A 184 -6.16 29.05 -30.46
CA GLY A 184 -7.10 29.12 -29.34
C GLY A 184 -7.03 27.88 -28.43
N VAL A 185 -6.97 26.68 -29.02
CA VAL A 185 -6.79 25.43 -28.26
C VAL A 185 -5.46 25.42 -27.52
N LYS A 186 -4.36 25.81 -28.17
CA LYS A 186 -3.02 25.92 -27.54
C LYS A 186 -3.06 26.86 -26.32
N ALA A 187 -3.67 28.03 -26.44
CA ALA A 187 -3.78 29.00 -25.35
C ALA A 187 -4.60 28.45 -24.16
N ARG A 188 -5.71 27.75 -24.42
CA ARG A 188 -6.50 27.12 -23.35
C ARG A 188 -5.72 26.03 -22.61
N ILE A 189 -4.89 25.27 -23.33
CA ILE A 189 -4.07 24.21 -22.73
C ILE A 189 -2.95 24.80 -21.87
N SER A 190 -2.37 25.96 -22.21
CA SER A 190 -1.38 26.59 -21.33
C SER A 190 -1.98 27.06 -20.00
N ASP A 191 -3.26 27.43 -19.98
CA ASP A 191 -3.91 27.95 -18.78
C ASP A 191 -4.37 26.84 -17.82
N ILE A 192 -4.61 25.62 -18.31
CA ILE A 192 -5.14 24.53 -17.48
C ILE A 192 -4.15 24.10 -16.39
N GLN A 193 -2.83 24.10 -16.68
CA GLN A 193 -1.82 23.71 -15.69
C GLN A 193 -1.84 24.67 -14.50
N ILE A 194 -1.88 25.97 -14.78
CA ILE A 194 -1.93 27.02 -13.75
C ILE A 194 -3.25 26.91 -12.96
N THR A 195 -4.36 26.71 -13.66
CA THR A 195 -5.69 26.60 -13.03
C THR A 195 -5.79 25.39 -12.10
N LEU A 196 -5.28 24.23 -12.54
CA LEU A 196 -5.23 23.02 -11.73
C LEU A 196 -4.31 23.19 -10.52
N GLN A 197 -3.15 23.82 -10.70
CA GLN A 197 -2.23 24.09 -9.60
C GLN A 197 -2.85 25.03 -8.56
N ASN A 198 -3.48 26.11 -9.00
CA ASN A 198 -4.20 27.03 -8.11
C ASN A 198 -5.31 26.31 -7.33
N ALA A 199 -6.08 25.45 -7.99
CA ALA A 199 -7.13 24.68 -7.31
C ALA A 199 -6.57 23.71 -6.25
N PHE A 200 -5.40 23.13 -6.49
CA PHE A 200 -4.71 22.31 -5.50
C PHE A 200 -4.22 23.16 -4.32
N ASP A 201 -3.62 24.31 -4.59
CA ASP A 201 -3.12 25.22 -3.57
C ASP A 201 -4.24 25.84 -2.73
N ASP A 202 -5.38 26.17 -3.34
CA ASP A 202 -6.58 26.66 -2.65
C ASP A 202 -7.15 25.62 -1.67
N LEU A 203 -7.09 24.33 -2.05
CA LEU A 203 -7.56 23.22 -1.21
C LEU A 203 -6.49 22.68 -0.26
N ARG A 204 -5.25 23.16 -0.33
CA ARG A 204 -4.10 22.62 0.40
C ARG A 204 -4.29 22.65 1.90
N ALA A 205 -4.83 23.75 2.43
CA ALA A 205 -5.09 23.89 3.86
C ALA A 205 -6.13 22.89 4.38
N ASP A 206 -7.15 22.58 3.57
CA ASP A 206 -8.20 21.62 3.90
C ASP A 206 -7.74 20.17 3.69
N LEU A 207 -6.85 19.93 2.72
CA LEU A 207 -6.26 18.63 2.43
C LEU A 207 -5.32 18.13 3.53
N LEU A 208 -4.69 19.05 4.26
CA LEU A 208 -3.66 18.76 5.26
C LEU A 208 -4.06 19.33 6.63
N PRO A 209 -5.16 18.85 7.23
CA PRO A 209 -5.53 19.27 8.57
C PRO A 209 -4.44 18.87 9.57
N LYS A 210 -4.39 19.59 10.68
CA LYS A 210 -3.56 19.21 11.83
C LYS A 210 -3.91 17.79 12.31
N ILE A 211 -2.89 17.07 12.80
CA ILE A 211 -3.07 15.75 13.42
C ILE A 211 -3.88 15.93 14.70
N TRP A 212 -3.53 16.94 15.51
CA TRP A 212 -4.26 17.27 16.73
C TRP A 212 -5.00 18.60 16.58
N THR A 213 -6.32 18.51 16.49
CA THR A 213 -7.20 19.68 16.48
C THR A 213 -7.51 20.18 17.90
N ASP A 214 -7.63 19.27 18.87
CA ASP A 214 -7.86 19.57 20.27
C ASP A 214 -6.53 19.66 21.06
N PRO A 215 -6.15 20.84 21.59
CA PRO A 215 -4.97 21.00 22.44
C PRO A 215 -4.96 20.11 23.68
N ALA A 216 -6.13 19.78 24.26
CA ALA A 216 -6.22 18.95 25.46
C ALA A 216 -5.85 17.50 25.17
N VAL A 217 -6.24 16.98 24.00
CA VAL A 217 -5.82 15.65 23.54
C VAL A 217 -4.31 15.62 23.34
N LYS A 218 -3.75 16.63 22.67
CA LYS A 218 -2.30 16.75 22.45
C LYS A 218 -1.52 16.79 23.76
N ALA A 219 -1.97 17.58 24.74
CA ALA A 219 -1.37 17.64 26.07
C ALA A 219 -1.43 16.29 26.80
N THR A 220 -2.55 15.57 26.70
CA THR A 220 -2.71 14.22 27.27
C THR A 220 -1.74 13.22 26.65
N ARG A 221 -1.57 13.27 25.32
CA ARG A 221 -0.59 12.43 24.60
C ARG A 221 0.83 12.76 25.00
N LEU A 222 1.16 14.04 25.17
CA LEU A 222 2.49 14.45 25.61
C LEU A 222 2.82 13.91 27.00
N GLU A 223 1.87 13.94 27.94
CA GLU A 223 2.07 13.36 29.28
C GLU A 223 2.21 11.83 29.23
N GLN A 224 1.51 11.15 28.32
CA GLN A 224 1.70 9.72 28.09
C GLN A 224 3.08 9.41 27.48
N VAL A 225 3.54 10.21 26.51
CA VAL A 225 4.88 10.11 25.92
C VAL A 225 5.96 10.33 26.98
N LYS A 226 5.79 11.32 27.86
CA LYS A 226 6.68 11.58 28.99
C LYS A 226 6.79 10.36 29.91
N LYS A 227 5.67 9.72 30.26
CA LYS A 227 5.67 8.48 31.05
C LYS A 227 6.46 7.36 30.34
N VAL A 228 6.30 7.22 29.03
CA VAL A 228 7.06 6.24 28.23
C VAL A 228 8.57 6.53 28.28
N ILE A 229 8.98 7.79 28.13
CA ILE A 229 10.40 8.19 28.15
C ILE A 229 11.00 8.05 29.55
N ASP A 230 10.26 8.38 30.60
CA ASP A 230 10.69 8.22 32.00
C ASP A 230 10.96 6.74 32.34
N LEU A 231 10.20 5.82 31.72
CA LEU A 231 10.45 4.37 31.80
C LEU A 231 11.72 3.91 31.07
N TRP A 232 12.33 4.72 30.19
CA TRP A 232 13.59 4.37 29.52
C TRP A 232 14.79 4.63 30.44
N ALA A 233 14.78 5.73 31.19
CA ALA A 233 15.93 6.18 31.97
C ALA A 233 16.20 5.30 33.21
N ARG A 234 15.14 4.82 33.88
CA ARG A 234 15.23 4.14 35.20
C ARG A 234 15.70 2.66 35.15
N PRO A 235 15.19 1.78 34.27
CA PRO A 235 15.54 0.36 34.27
C PRO A 235 16.68 -0.01 33.30
N LEU A 236 17.02 0.83 32.30
CA LEU A 236 18.02 0.45 31.28
C LEU A 236 19.46 0.62 31.78
N HIS A 237 20.20 -0.48 31.87
CA HIS A 237 21.64 -0.46 32.11
C HIS A 237 22.37 0.47 31.11
N TRP A 238 23.41 1.18 31.55
CA TRP A 238 24.07 2.24 30.76
C TRP A 238 24.57 1.78 29.38
N LEU A 239 25.08 0.55 29.26
CA LEU A 239 25.45 -0.06 27.96
C LEU A 239 24.26 -0.23 27.03
N THR A 240 23.10 -0.60 27.58
CA THR A 240 21.86 -0.77 26.80
C THR A 240 21.34 0.59 26.37
N LEU A 241 21.36 1.58 27.26
CA LEU A 241 20.97 2.95 26.94
C LEU A 241 21.88 3.55 25.85
N ARG A 242 23.20 3.39 25.97
CA ARG A 242 24.17 3.80 24.94
C ARG A 242 23.90 3.10 23.60
N LYS A 243 23.72 1.77 23.62
CA LYS A 243 23.40 1.00 22.40
C LYS A 243 22.09 1.47 21.77
N THR A 244 21.09 1.84 22.58
CA THR A 244 19.81 2.37 22.12
C THR A 244 20.04 3.62 21.30
N MET A 245 20.82 4.58 21.83
CA MET A 245 21.14 5.82 21.14
C MET A 245 21.94 5.56 19.85
N CYS A 246 22.96 4.69 19.90
CA CYS A 246 23.75 4.34 18.71
C CYS A 246 22.92 3.65 17.62
N ASP A 247 21.89 2.90 18.02
CA ASP A 247 21.00 2.18 17.11
C ASP A 247 19.69 2.97 16.83
N ASN A 248 19.67 4.29 17.06
CA ASN A 248 18.54 5.20 16.84
C ASN A 248 17.22 4.75 17.48
N GLY A 249 17.25 4.18 18.68
CA GLY A 249 16.07 3.70 19.39
C GLY A 249 15.65 2.26 19.06
N ILE A 250 16.30 1.60 18.09
CA ILE A 250 15.94 0.26 17.61
C ILE A 250 17.04 -0.75 17.94
N LEU A 251 16.87 -1.46 19.05
CA LEU A 251 17.86 -2.37 19.60
C LEU A 251 17.83 -3.75 18.92
N TRP A 252 18.59 -3.88 17.84
CA TRP A 252 18.81 -5.18 17.19
C TRP A 252 19.62 -6.10 18.09
N LYS A 253 19.15 -7.34 18.24
CA LYS A 253 19.86 -8.44 18.94
C LYS A 253 20.27 -8.12 20.39
N THR A 254 19.58 -7.21 21.09
CA THR A 254 19.79 -7.10 22.54
C THR A 254 19.17 -8.31 23.24
N ASN A 255 19.71 -8.71 24.39
CA ASN A 255 19.14 -9.73 25.28
C ASN A 255 18.67 -9.13 26.62
N SER A 256 18.68 -7.79 26.73
CA SER A 256 18.25 -7.09 27.93
C SER A 256 16.79 -7.42 28.29
N LYS A 257 16.56 -7.91 29.51
CA LYS A 257 15.23 -8.18 30.07
C LYS A 257 14.41 -6.88 30.22
N ALA A 258 15.03 -5.83 30.74
CA ALA A 258 14.42 -4.51 30.88
C ALA A 258 13.86 -3.96 29.56
N VAL A 259 14.55 -4.19 28.44
CA VAL A 259 14.03 -3.79 27.11
C VAL A 259 12.82 -4.63 26.70
N GLY A 260 12.80 -5.93 27.06
CA GLY A 260 11.64 -6.79 26.83
C GLY A 260 10.43 -6.38 27.65
N GLU A 261 10.64 -5.89 28.87
CA GLU A 261 9.58 -5.35 29.74
C GLU A 261 9.03 -4.02 29.24
N ILE A 262 9.90 -3.11 28.79
CA ILE A 262 9.49 -1.82 28.19
C ILE A 262 8.81 -2.04 26.83
N CYS A 263 9.21 -3.07 26.07
CA CYS A 263 8.69 -3.36 24.74
C CYS A 263 8.15 -4.80 24.63
N PRO A 264 6.98 -5.10 25.23
CA PRO A 264 6.49 -6.47 25.41
C PRO A 264 6.11 -7.18 24.09
N HIS A 265 5.89 -6.44 23.00
CA HIS A 265 5.45 -6.99 21.72
C HIS A 265 6.59 -7.56 20.84
N GLY A 266 7.73 -7.91 21.44
CA GLY A 266 8.88 -8.51 20.76
C GLY A 266 9.66 -7.57 19.82
N ARG A 267 9.15 -6.35 19.59
CA ARG A 267 9.84 -5.28 18.88
C ARG A 267 10.65 -4.50 19.90
N ARG A 268 11.95 -4.80 20.01
CA ARG A 268 12.91 -4.08 20.88
C ARG A 268 13.17 -2.67 20.32
N ASN A 269 12.14 -1.84 20.30
CA ASN A 269 12.06 -0.56 19.59
C ASN A 269 11.37 0.49 20.48
N LEU A 270 12.18 1.40 21.03
CA LEU A 270 11.68 2.46 21.91
C LEU A 270 10.87 3.52 21.15
N ASN A 271 11.25 3.82 19.90
CA ASN A 271 10.47 4.74 19.06
C ASN A 271 9.07 4.22 18.79
N TRP A 272 8.91 2.90 18.57
CA TRP A 272 7.59 2.28 18.41
C TRP A 272 6.75 2.40 19.68
N HIS A 273 7.36 2.22 20.86
CA HIS A 273 6.64 2.37 22.12
C HIS A 273 6.11 3.82 22.28
N MET A 274 6.91 4.82 21.93
CA MET A 274 6.46 6.21 21.91
C MET A 274 5.37 6.46 20.85
N LEU A 275 5.57 5.99 19.61
CA LEU A 275 4.58 6.12 18.53
C LEU A 275 3.24 5.46 18.88
N SER A 276 3.26 4.32 19.58
CA SER A 276 2.05 3.60 19.97
C SER A 276 1.11 4.39 20.89
N VAL A 277 1.60 5.47 21.52
CA VAL A 277 0.80 6.38 22.34
C VAL A 277 -0.18 7.20 21.51
N PHE A 278 0.20 7.59 20.29
CA PHE A 278 -0.55 8.52 19.45
C PHE A 278 -0.82 8.00 18.02
N ILE A 279 -0.50 6.74 17.72
CA ILE A 279 -0.73 6.15 16.40
C ILE A 279 -2.22 6.19 15.99
N SER A 280 -3.14 6.07 16.94
CA SER A 280 -4.58 6.21 16.68
C SER A 280 -4.94 7.61 16.18
N ASP A 281 -4.27 8.65 16.70
CA ASP A 281 -4.53 10.03 16.29
C ASP A 281 -4.04 10.26 14.84
N VAL A 282 -2.98 9.55 14.44
CA VAL A 282 -2.47 9.53 13.05
C VAL A 282 -3.41 8.74 12.12
N ASP A 283 -3.99 7.63 12.62
CA ASP A 283 -5.02 6.88 11.89
C ASP A 283 -6.28 7.74 11.66
N ASP A 284 -6.73 8.47 12.68
CA ASP A 284 -7.86 9.41 12.59
C ASP A 284 -7.54 10.58 11.65
N TRP A 285 -6.32 11.10 11.70
CA TRP A 285 -5.85 12.11 10.75
C TRP A 285 -5.93 11.62 9.30
N LYS A 286 -5.47 10.39 9.03
CA LYS A 286 -5.59 9.78 7.70
C LYS A 286 -7.05 9.68 7.24
N LEU A 287 -7.97 9.31 8.12
CA LEU A 287 -9.40 9.25 7.79
C LEU A 287 -9.96 10.64 7.43
N ARG A 288 -9.54 11.70 8.12
CA ARG A 288 -9.92 13.07 7.78
C ARG A 288 -9.37 13.49 6.42
N VAL A 289 -8.11 13.19 6.13
CA VAL A 289 -7.49 13.45 4.82
C VAL A 289 -8.23 12.70 3.70
N ASP A 290 -8.54 11.42 3.91
CA ASP A 290 -9.26 10.60 2.92
C ASP A 290 -10.69 11.09 2.67
N ALA A 291 -11.32 11.74 3.65
CA ALA A 291 -12.65 12.34 3.52
C ALA A 291 -12.67 13.60 2.63
N VAL A 292 -11.53 14.28 2.42
CA VAL A 292 -11.42 15.47 1.56
C VAL A 292 -11.20 15.10 0.09
N LYS A 293 -10.74 13.86 -0.18
CA LYS A 293 -10.47 13.34 -1.53
C LYS A 293 -11.63 13.52 -2.52
N PRO A 294 -12.91 13.30 -2.19
CA PRO A 294 -14.02 13.54 -3.12
C PRO A 294 -14.12 15.01 -3.54
N THR A 295 -13.90 15.95 -2.62
CA THR A 295 -13.94 17.39 -2.89
C THR A 295 -12.83 17.79 -3.87
N LEU A 296 -11.61 17.34 -3.62
CA LEU A 296 -10.48 17.57 -4.54
C LEU A 296 -10.76 16.97 -5.92
N ARG A 297 -11.26 15.73 -5.98
CA ARG A 297 -11.65 15.09 -7.22
C ARG A 297 -12.69 15.92 -7.97
N SER A 298 -13.76 16.37 -7.30
CA SER A 298 -14.82 17.17 -7.94
C SER A 298 -14.29 18.50 -8.49
N SER A 299 -13.38 19.16 -7.78
CA SER A 299 -12.74 20.40 -8.26
C SER A 299 -11.92 20.15 -9.52
N VAL A 300 -11.05 19.13 -9.51
CA VAL A 300 -10.24 18.72 -10.67
C VAL A 300 -11.12 18.28 -11.84
N ASP A 301 -12.13 17.45 -11.58
CA ASP A 301 -13.08 16.97 -12.61
C ASP A 301 -13.79 18.16 -13.28
N LEU A 302 -14.21 19.17 -12.53
CA LEU A 302 -14.90 20.35 -13.06
C LEU A 302 -13.97 21.17 -13.95
N ILE A 303 -12.75 21.47 -13.50
CA ILE A 303 -11.76 22.25 -14.26
C ILE A 303 -11.40 21.54 -15.57
N VAL A 304 -11.12 20.23 -15.51
CA VAL A 304 -10.75 19.48 -16.71
C VAL A 304 -11.94 19.39 -17.67
N LYS A 305 -13.15 19.10 -17.19
CA LYS A 305 -14.34 19.04 -18.05
C LYS A 305 -14.67 20.37 -18.71
N ASP A 306 -14.53 21.48 -18.01
CA ASP A 306 -14.72 22.81 -18.60
C ASP A 306 -13.78 23.05 -19.77
N VAL A 307 -12.50 22.71 -19.64
CA VAL A 307 -11.54 22.78 -20.74
C VAL A 307 -11.92 21.83 -21.88
N LEU A 308 -12.32 20.59 -21.56
CA LEU A 308 -12.72 19.62 -22.58
C LEU A 308 -13.94 20.11 -23.38
N GLU A 309 -14.95 20.64 -22.69
CA GLU A 309 -16.14 21.21 -23.30
C GLU A 309 -15.78 22.42 -24.17
N SER A 310 -14.93 23.31 -23.65
CA SER A 310 -14.53 24.51 -24.38
C SER A 310 -13.74 24.22 -25.66
N ILE A 311 -12.88 23.20 -25.65
CA ILE A 311 -12.21 22.71 -26.87
C ILE A 311 -13.24 22.11 -27.83
N THR A 312 -14.20 21.34 -27.33
CA THR A 312 -15.28 20.76 -28.14
C THR A 312 -16.08 21.85 -28.85
N THR A 313 -16.52 22.88 -28.13
CA THR A 313 -17.23 24.04 -28.70
C THR A 313 -16.37 24.75 -29.75
N SER A 314 -15.08 24.98 -29.45
CA SER A 314 -14.17 25.66 -30.40
C SER A 314 -13.99 24.88 -31.72
N LEU A 315 -14.04 23.55 -31.68
CA LEU A 315 -13.99 22.69 -32.87
C LEU A 315 -15.33 22.60 -33.60
N GLN A 316 -16.46 22.69 -32.89
CA GLN A 316 -17.79 22.71 -33.50
C GLN A 316 -18.10 24.02 -34.21
N ASP A 317 -17.69 25.14 -33.60
CA ASP A 317 -17.85 26.50 -34.14
C ASP A 317 -16.89 26.82 -35.29
N TYR A 318 -15.95 25.93 -35.57
CA TYR A 318 -15.07 26.05 -36.71
C TYR A 318 -15.87 25.96 -38.02
N ASN A 319 -15.76 27.03 -38.81
CA ASN A 319 -16.50 27.25 -40.07
C ASN A 319 -15.62 27.11 -41.32
N GLY A 320 -14.45 26.47 -41.21
CA GLY A 320 -13.55 26.21 -42.34
C GLY A 320 -13.87 24.89 -43.06
N GLU A 321 -12.85 24.26 -43.64
CA GLU A 321 -13.00 23.01 -44.40
C GLU A 321 -13.66 21.89 -43.58
N PHE A 322 -14.74 21.30 -44.12
CA PHE A 322 -15.54 20.29 -43.41
C PHE A 322 -14.74 19.04 -43.03
N GLU A 323 -13.88 18.55 -43.93
CA GLU A 323 -13.11 17.32 -43.70
C GLU A 323 -12.08 17.51 -42.57
N LEU A 324 -11.40 18.66 -42.54
CA LEU A 324 -10.51 19.05 -41.44
C LEU A 324 -11.24 19.09 -40.09
N ARG A 325 -12.46 19.63 -40.07
CA ARG A 325 -13.29 19.69 -38.87
C ARG A 325 -13.61 18.30 -38.36
N GLU A 326 -14.16 17.44 -39.22
CA GLU A 326 -14.55 16.09 -38.81
C GLU A 326 -13.36 15.29 -38.30
N GLN A 327 -12.20 15.38 -38.97
CA GLN A 327 -11.00 14.68 -38.53
C GLN A 327 -10.48 15.22 -37.18
N ALA A 328 -10.51 16.55 -36.98
CA ALA A 328 -10.13 17.15 -35.70
C ALA A 328 -11.08 16.74 -34.56
N ILE A 329 -12.40 16.72 -34.81
CA ILE A 329 -13.41 16.27 -33.85
C ILE A 329 -13.24 14.77 -33.54
N TYR A 330 -12.94 13.94 -34.55
CA TYR A 330 -12.69 12.52 -34.36
C TYR A 330 -11.50 12.27 -33.43
N GLU A 331 -10.36 12.90 -33.70
CA GLU A 331 -9.16 12.79 -32.86
C GLU A 331 -9.39 13.37 -31.46
N TRP A 332 -10.15 14.47 -31.37
CA TRP A 332 -10.52 15.07 -30.10
C TRP A 332 -11.36 14.12 -29.23
N ASN A 333 -12.41 13.52 -29.78
CA ASN A 333 -13.28 12.60 -29.04
C ASN A 333 -12.50 11.42 -28.43
N LYS A 334 -11.52 10.90 -29.17
CA LYS A 334 -10.64 9.84 -28.71
C LYS A 334 -9.74 10.30 -27.56
N LYS A 335 -9.16 11.50 -27.66
CA LYS A 335 -8.33 12.10 -26.61
C LYS A 335 -9.13 12.45 -25.37
N SER A 336 -10.31 13.03 -25.53
CA SER A 336 -11.25 13.32 -24.44
C SER A 336 -11.59 12.07 -23.65
N ARG A 337 -11.98 10.96 -24.32
CA ARG A 337 -12.25 9.68 -23.64
C ARG A 337 -11.05 9.14 -22.87
N SER A 338 -9.84 9.35 -23.38
CA SER A 338 -8.61 8.95 -22.69
C SER A 338 -8.37 9.79 -21.43
N ILE A 339 -8.62 11.10 -21.50
CA ILE A 339 -8.56 12.03 -20.37
C ILE A 339 -9.63 11.66 -19.33
N ASP A 340 -10.86 11.36 -19.74
CA ASP A 340 -11.94 10.92 -18.82
C ASP A 340 -11.54 9.66 -18.03
N ARG A 341 -10.90 8.68 -18.68
CA ARG A 341 -10.39 7.49 -17.98
C ARG A 341 -9.30 7.82 -16.97
N LYS A 342 -8.45 8.81 -17.25
CA LYS A 342 -7.41 9.29 -16.33
C LYS A 342 -8.01 10.02 -15.14
N LEU A 343 -9.07 10.81 -15.35
CA LEU A 343 -9.83 11.46 -14.27
C LEU A 343 -10.43 10.42 -13.31
N ILE A 344 -11.00 9.32 -13.84
CA ILE A 344 -11.51 8.23 -13.00
C ILE A 344 -10.41 7.65 -12.09
N GLY A 345 -9.18 7.50 -12.62
CA GLY A 345 -8.03 6.96 -11.88
C GLY A 345 -7.36 7.94 -10.90
N PHE A 346 -7.71 9.23 -10.92
CA PHE A 346 -7.11 10.24 -10.04
C PHE A 346 -7.34 9.93 -8.55
N SER A 347 -8.58 9.55 -8.19
CA SER A 347 -8.93 9.21 -6.81
C SER A 347 -8.11 8.05 -6.26
N ASP A 348 -7.82 7.05 -7.09
CA ASP A 348 -7.02 5.89 -6.68
C ASP A 348 -5.56 6.27 -6.51
N SER A 349 -5.01 7.07 -7.45
CA SER A 349 -3.64 7.59 -7.37
C SER A 349 -3.43 8.42 -6.10
N PHE A 350 -4.36 9.32 -5.80
CA PHE A 350 -4.31 10.14 -4.60
C PHE A 350 -4.51 9.31 -3.32
N GLY A 351 -5.44 8.36 -3.33
CA GLY A 351 -5.65 7.41 -2.23
C GLY A 351 -4.41 6.56 -1.93
N ASN A 352 -3.68 6.15 -2.95
CA ASN A 352 -2.40 5.46 -2.79
C ASN A 352 -1.35 6.37 -2.14
N ALA A 353 -1.26 7.64 -2.56
CA ALA A 353 -0.34 8.60 -1.94
C ALA A 353 -0.67 8.84 -0.45
N ILE A 354 -1.95 8.96 -0.07
CA ILE A 354 -2.40 9.03 1.33
C ILE A 354 -1.96 7.77 2.09
N HIS A 355 -2.17 6.59 1.50
CA HIS A 355 -1.79 5.34 2.13
C HIS A 355 -0.26 5.23 2.33
N GLU A 356 0.52 5.57 1.31
CA GLU A 356 1.98 5.55 1.37
C GLU A 356 2.53 6.53 2.41
N ALA A 357 2.03 7.77 2.42
CA ALA A 357 2.39 8.76 3.44
C ALA A 357 2.07 8.25 4.84
N HIS A 358 0.86 7.70 5.06
CA HIS A 358 0.45 7.10 6.33
C HIS A 358 1.35 5.94 6.75
N VAL A 359 1.68 5.03 5.83
CA VAL A 359 2.59 3.92 6.11
C VAL A 359 3.97 4.45 6.50
N ASP A 360 4.51 5.43 5.77
CA ASP A 360 5.83 5.97 6.05
C ASP A 360 5.91 6.65 7.41
N ILE A 361 4.90 7.44 7.80
CA ILE A 361 4.88 8.15 9.10
C ILE A 361 4.58 7.23 10.30
N THR A 362 3.88 6.10 10.08
CA THR A 362 3.50 5.15 11.14
C THR A 362 4.40 3.92 11.23
N ARG A 363 5.23 3.66 10.21
CA ARG A 363 6.11 2.50 10.19
C ARG A 363 7.39 2.79 10.96
N GLU A 364 7.62 2.01 12.00
CA GLU A 364 8.83 2.07 12.82
C GLU A 364 9.50 0.68 12.87
N THR A 365 10.22 0.31 11.81
CA THR A 365 10.79 -1.05 11.64
C THR A 365 12.31 -1.08 11.47
N ASP A 366 12.92 0.03 11.09
CA ASP A 366 14.35 0.14 10.79
C ASP A 366 14.89 1.50 11.27
N ARG A 367 16.22 1.65 11.27
CA ARG A 367 16.90 2.83 11.84
C ARG A 367 16.69 4.12 11.06
N ASP A 368 16.09 4.01 9.88
CA ASP A 368 15.75 5.10 8.97
C ASP A 368 14.24 5.34 8.92
N SER A 369 13.49 4.68 9.82
CA SER A 369 12.06 4.91 10.00
C SER A 369 11.79 6.33 10.49
N PHE A 370 10.55 6.77 10.39
CA PHE A 370 10.19 8.18 10.53
C PHE A 370 10.56 8.76 11.90
N VAL A 371 10.18 8.07 12.99
CA VAL A 371 10.49 8.53 14.35
C VAL A 371 11.97 8.34 14.67
N ALA A 372 12.60 7.26 14.21
CA ALA A 372 14.04 7.06 14.33
C ALA A 372 14.85 8.20 13.71
N ARG A 373 14.52 8.62 12.48
CA ARG A 373 15.16 9.77 11.83
C ARG A 373 14.91 11.07 12.57
N MET A 374 13.70 11.23 13.11
CA MET A 374 13.35 12.40 13.90
C MET A 374 14.15 12.51 15.19
N ASN A 375 14.31 11.41 15.91
CA ASN A 375 14.99 11.37 17.21
C ASN A 375 16.52 11.22 17.10
N LYS A 376 17.05 10.88 15.92
CA LYS A 376 18.50 10.70 15.73
C LYS A 376 19.35 11.87 16.26
N PRO A 377 19.03 13.16 16.01
CA PRO A 377 19.80 14.27 16.57
C PRO A 377 19.83 14.23 18.11
N VAL A 378 18.68 13.99 18.75
CA VAL A 378 18.58 13.88 20.21
C VAL A 378 19.45 12.75 20.77
N TYR A 379 19.48 11.61 20.07
CA TYR A 379 20.35 10.49 20.45
C TYR A 379 21.84 10.81 20.29
N CYS A 380 22.21 11.55 19.24
CA CYS A 380 23.58 12.03 19.05
C CYS A 380 24.00 12.99 20.19
N ASP A 381 23.13 13.93 20.55
CA ASP A 381 23.40 14.88 21.64
C ASP A 381 23.55 14.18 22.99
N ALA A 382 22.68 13.20 23.27
CA ALA A 382 22.78 12.38 24.48
C ALA A 382 24.05 11.52 24.52
N LEU A 383 24.59 11.11 23.36
CA LEU A 383 25.87 10.39 23.29
C LEU A 383 27.08 11.33 23.48
N GLY A 384 26.94 12.60 23.14
CA GLY A 384 27.98 13.63 23.28
C GLY A 384 28.22 14.13 24.71
N VAL A 385 27.40 13.70 25.67
CA VAL A 385 27.56 14.04 27.10
C VAL A 385 28.92 13.55 27.63
N GLU A 386 29.56 14.33 28.50
CA GLU A 386 30.85 13.97 29.10
C GLU A 386 30.77 12.73 30.01
N ASN A 387 31.72 11.82 29.83
CA ASN A 387 31.87 10.61 30.65
C ASN A 387 32.25 10.96 32.10
N GLY A 388 31.75 10.17 33.07
CA GLY A 388 32.10 10.32 34.49
C GLY A 388 30.98 9.93 35.45
N ASN A 389 31.13 10.27 36.73
CA ASN A 389 30.11 10.02 37.74
C ASN A 389 28.77 10.62 37.33
N GLY A 390 27.69 9.84 37.34
CA GLY A 390 26.37 10.28 36.91
C GLY A 390 26.16 10.39 35.39
N TYR A 391 27.08 9.90 34.56
CA TYR A 391 26.98 9.93 33.10
C TYR A 391 25.62 9.43 32.59
N ARG A 392 25.19 8.24 33.02
CA ARG A 392 23.89 7.66 32.64
C ARG A 392 22.71 8.60 32.94
N ALA A 393 22.70 9.23 34.11
CA ALA A 393 21.65 10.15 34.51
C ALA A 393 21.65 11.40 33.62
N ARG A 394 22.83 11.95 33.31
CA ARG A 394 22.96 13.08 32.37
C ARG A 394 22.46 12.71 30.96
N GLN A 395 22.82 11.54 30.44
CA GLN A 395 22.32 11.08 29.13
C GLN A 395 20.80 10.94 29.11
N GLY A 396 20.24 10.31 30.16
CA GLY A 396 18.78 10.18 30.32
C GLY A 396 18.09 11.53 30.41
N ASN A 397 18.69 12.49 31.12
CA ASN A 397 18.17 13.85 31.23
C ASN A 397 18.18 14.58 29.89
N VAL A 398 19.21 14.42 29.06
CA VAL A 398 19.23 15.00 27.70
C VAL A 398 18.10 14.43 26.85
N VAL A 399 17.96 13.09 26.81
CA VAL A 399 16.87 12.45 26.06
C VAL A 399 15.50 12.92 26.55
N ARG A 400 15.31 12.98 27.87
CA ARG A 400 14.06 13.44 28.48
C ARG A 400 13.77 14.89 28.12
N LYS A 401 14.75 15.78 28.33
CA LYS A 401 14.62 17.22 28.04
C LYS A 401 14.27 17.45 26.59
N GLU A 402 15.05 16.91 25.66
CA GLU A 402 14.88 17.17 24.23
C GLU A 402 13.61 16.52 23.65
N LEU A 403 13.16 15.36 24.17
CA LEU A 403 11.95 14.70 23.66
C LEU A 403 10.65 15.12 24.38
N VAL A 404 10.72 15.68 25.59
CA VAL A 404 9.51 16.01 26.38
C VAL A 404 9.34 17.51 26.56
N GLU A 405 10.42 18.22 26.88
CA GLU A 405 10.35 19.65 27.15
C GLU A 405 10.27 20.44 25.83
N PRO A 406 9.63 21.62 25.84
CA PRO A 406 9.67 22.52 24.69
C PRO A 406 11.11 22.89 24.35
N ASP A 407 11.42 22.92 23.05
CA ASP A 407 12.71 23.41 22.57
C ASP A 407 12.78 24.95 22.63
N LYS A 408 13.84 25.52 22.05
CA LYS A 408 14.06 26.97 22.02
C LYS A 408 12.95 27.74 21.30
N ASP A 409 12.22 27.08 20.41
CA ASP A 409 11.11 27.64 19.64
C ASP A 409 9.75 27.36 20.32
N GLY A 410 9.77 26.75 21.52
CA GLY A 410 8.57 26.37 22.26
C GLY A 410 7.88 25.12 21.70
N MET A 411 8.53 24.36 20.82
CA MET A 411 7.95 23.17 20.20
C MET A 411 8.22 21.91 21.03
N THR A 412 7.21 21.09 21.22
CA THR A 412 7.31 19.76 21.83
C THR A 412 7.64 18.70 20.76
N MET A 413 7.94 17.47 21.17
CA MET A 413 8.14 16.37 20.23
C MET A 413 6.91 16.09 19.37
N LEU A 414 5.70 16.27 19.91
CA LEU A 414 4.48 16.13 19.13
C LEU A 414 4.37 17.21 18.06
N ASP A 415 4.69 18.47 18.37
CA ASP A 415 4.74 19.55 17.36
C ASP A 415 5.70 19.22 16.22
N ARG A 416 6.92 18.78 16.57
CA ARG A 416 7.93 18.39 15.57
C ARG A 416 7.50 17.18 14.75
N TYR A 417 6.80 16.22 15.36
CA TYR A 417 6.24 15.07 14.65
C TYR A 417 5.17 15.51 13.66
N GLU A 418 4.20 16.33 14.09
CA GLU A 418 3.12 16.84 13.23
C GLU A 418 3.66 17.66 12.07
N ILE A 419 4.55 18.63 12.32
CA ILE A 419 5.16 19.43 11.25
C ILE A 419 5.86 18.52 10.22
N ARG A 420 6.67 17.57 10.68
CA ARG A 420 7.38 16.67 9.75
C ARG A 420 6.42 15.73 9.01
N ALA A 421 5.39 15.23 9.69
CA ALA A 421 4.46 14.26 9.11
C ALA A 421 3.57 14.93 8.06
N VAL A 422 3.05 16.12 8.38
CA VAL A 422 2.27 16.95 7.46
C VAL A 422 3.13 17.36 6.26
N ASN A 423 4.35 17.89 6.48
CA ASN A 423 5.24 18.26 5.36
C ASN A 423 5.67 17.06 4.50
N HIS A 424 5.77 15.85 5.08
CA HIS A 424 6.04 14.63 4.31
C HIS A 424 4.84 14.23 3.45
N ALA A 425 3.65 14.24 4.04
CA ALA A 425 2.41 13.94 3.32
C ALA A 425 2.15 14.95 2.20
N GLU A 426 2.36 16.23 2.47
CA GLU A 426 2.27 17.32 1.50
C GLU A 426 3.12 17.07 0.26
N LYS A 427 4.42 16.78 0.43
CA LYS A 427 5.31 16.46 -0.69
C LYS A 427 4.87 15.24 -1.49
N MET A 428 4.29 14.24 -0.83
CA MET A 428 3.73 13.07 -1.51
C MET A 428 2.48 13.42 -2.31
N PHE A 429 1.64 14.30 -1.77
CA PHE A 429 0.39 14.74 -2.42
C PHE A 429 0.69 15.65 -3.60
N GLU A 430 1.61 16.61 -3.44
CA GLU A 430 2.14 17.45 -4.53
C GLU A 430 2.67 16.58 -5.66
N LYS A 431 3.55 15.63 -5.37
CA LYS A 431 4.11 14.73 -6.40
C LYS A 431 3.04 13.91 -7.11
N ALA A 432 2.05 13.41 -6.37
CA ALA A 432 0.95 12.64 -6.96
C ALA A 432 0.06 13.54 -7.86
N PHE A 433 -0.18 14.77 -7.43
CA PHE A 433 -0.93 15.76 -8.17
C PHE A 433 -0.19 16.24 -9.43
N GLU A 434 1.07 16.64 -9.31
CA GLU A 434 1.94 17.02 -10.42
C GLU A 434 2.05 15.91 -11.48
N SER A 435 2.21 14.65 -11.03
CA SER A 435 2.24 13.50 -11.95
C SER A 435 0.92 13.34 -12.70
N PHE A 436 -0.21 13.60 -12.05
CA PHE A 436 -1.52 13.58 -12.68
C PHE A 436 -1.68 14.73 -13.69
N VAL A 437 -1.39 15.96 -13.28
CA VAL A 437 -1.46 17.16 -14.14
C VAL A 437 -0.61 16.97 -15.39
N THR A 438 0.66 16.54 -15.22
CA THR A 438 1.56 16.23 -16.35
C THR A 438 0.93 15.23 -17.31
N THR A 439 0.29 14.18 -16.79
CA THR A 439 -0.37 13.15 -17.61
C THR A 439 -1.56 13.69 -18.43
N ILE A 440 -2.24 14.72 -17.92
CA ILE A 440 -3.34 15.43 -18.61
C ILE A 440 -2.77 16.37 -19.67
N ILE A 441 -1.80 17.20 -19.31
CA ILE A 441 -1.10 18.13 -20.22
C ILE A 441 -0.49 17.38 -21.40
N ASP A 442 0.25 16.30 -21.15
CA ASP A 442 0.84 15.46 -22.20
C ASP A 442 -0.23 14.92 -23.18
N SER A 443 -1.45 14.68 -22.70
CA SER A 443 -2.55 14.21 -23.57
C SER A 443 -3.10 15.32 -24.45
N LEU A 444 -3.21 16.52 -23.89
CA LEU A 444 -3.66 17.72 -24.58
C LEU A 444 -2.62 18.20 -25.59
N ASP A 445 -1.33 18.21 -25.23
CA ASP A 445 -0.22 18.51 -26.13
C ASP A 445 -0.11 17.47 -27.25
N ALA A 446 -0.33 16.19 -26.96
CA ALA A 446 -0.40 15.17 -27.99
C ALA A 446 -1.57 15.40 -28.97
N PHE A 447 -2.68 15.98 -28.52
CA PHE A 447 -3.77 16.37 -29.41
C PHE A 447 -3.39 17.57 -30.27
N VAL A 448 -2.79 18.60 -29.67
CA VAL A 448 -2.26 19.76 -30.38
C VAL A 448 -1.27 19.36 -31.48
N ALA A 449 -0.34 18.44 -31.17
CA ALA A 449 0.60 17.91 -32.15
C ALA A 449 -0.12 17.16 -33.29
N THR A 450 -1.24 16.50 -33.02
CA THR A 450 -2.09 15.90 -34.06
C THR A 450 -2.72 16.98 -34.94
N LEU A 451 -3.22 18.08 -34.37
CA LEU A 451 -3.75 19.21 -35.15
C LEU A 451 -2.66 19.85 -36.03
N ASP A 452 -1.44 19.99 -35.50
CA ASP A 452 -0.30 20.50 -36.29
C ASP A 452 0.01 19.60 -37.49
N ARG A 453 -0.01 18.27 -37.32
CA ARG A 453 0.26 17.29 -38.38
C ARG A 453 -0.77 17.26 -39.50
N LEU A 454 -2.04 17.59 -39.21
CA LEU A 454 -3.11 17.60 -40.23
C LEU A 454 -2.87 18.67 -41.32
N VAL A 455 -2.08 19.69 -41.00
CA VAL A 455 -1.85 20.88 -41.84
C VAL A 455 -0.35 21.11 -42.14
N GLU A 456 0.53 20.19 -41.71
CA GLU A 456 1.97 20.30 -41.91
C GLU A 456 2.32 20.28 -43.42
N PRO A 457 2.93 21.36 -43.97
CA PRO A 457 3.23 21.43 -45.39
C PRO A 457 4.25 20.35 -45.79
N ASP A 458 4.14 19.87 -47.03
CA ASP A 458 5.03 18.84 -47.57
C ASP A 458 6.41 19.41 -47.82
N HIS A 459 7.33 19.22 -46.87
CA HIS A 459 8.71 19.68 -47.00
C HIS A 459 9.53 18.80 -47.97
N ALA A 460 8.95 17.73 -48.56
CA ALA A 460 9.63 16.86 -49.53
C ALA A 460 8.64 16.21 -50.55
N PRO A 461 8.31 16.86 -51.67
CA PRO A 461 7.19 16.44 -52.52
C PRO A 461 7.36 15.09 -53.24
N HIS A 462 8.58 14.61 -53.51
CA HIS A 462 8.77 13.40 -54.34
C HIS A 462 8.97 12.10 -53.53
N LEU A 463 9.66 12.18 -52.38
CA LEU A 463 9.88 11.04 -51.48
C LEU A 463 8.61 10.71 -50.67
N ASP A 464 7.76 11.69 -50.40
CA ASP A 464 6.54 11.54 -49.60
C ASP A 464 5.38 10.94 -50.42
N ILE A 465 5.29 11.21 -51.74
CA ILE A 465 4.25 10.62 -52.60
C ILE A 465 4.39 9.10 -52.69
N SER A 466 5.58 8.58 -53.02
CA SER A 466 5.79 7.13 -53.12
C SER A 466 5.62 6.44 -51.76
N ALA A 467 6.06 7.06 -50.67
CA ALA A 467 5.86 6.55 -49.33
C ALA A 467 4.36 6.50 -48.95
N ARG A 468 3.57 7.51 -49.33
CA ARG A 468 2.11 7.54 -49.11
C ARG A 468 1.37 6.55 -49.99
N GLU A 469 1.76 6.38 -51.25
CA GLU A 469 1.18 5.35 -52.12
C GLU A 469 1.43 3.95 -51.55
N ASN A 470 2.66 3.67 -51.09
CA ASN A 470 2.99 2.43 -50.41
C ASN A 470 2.21 2.27 -49.11
N LEU A 471 2.10 3.32 -48.29
CA LEU A 471 1.33 3.29 -47.05
C LEU A 471 -0.17 3.08 -47.32
N ARG A 472 -0.72 3.69 -48.37
CA ARG A 472 -2.12 3.54 -48.79
C ARG A 472 -2.39 2.12 -49.31
N ALA A 473 -1.43 1.51 -50.00
CA ALA A 473 -1.51 0.11 -50.42
C ALA A 473 -1.43 -0.88 -49.24
N LEU A 474 -0.62 -0.56 -48.21
CA LEU A 474 -0.42 -1.41 -47.03
C LEU A 474 -1.48 -1.21 -45.93
N LEU A 475 -2.19 -0.07 -45.93
CA LEU A 475 -3.18 0.25 -44.90
C LEU A 475 -4.26 -0.83 -44.72
N PRO A 476 -4.85 -1.40 -45.79
CA PRO A 476 -5.86 -2.46 -45.66
C PRO A 476 -5.32 -3.72 -44.98
N GLU A 477 -4.06 -4.11 -45.28
CA GLU A 477 -3.40 -5.25 -44.65
C GLU A 477 -3.14 -4.98 -43.16
N LEU A 478 -2.71 -3.76 -42.82
CA LEU A 478 -2.51 -3.33 -41.44
C LEU A 478 -3.83 -3.32 -40.65
N GLU A 479 -4.91 -2.79 -41.23
CA GLU A 479 -6.25 -2.80 -40.63
C GLU A 479 -6.74 -4.23 -40.39
N SER A 480 -6.57 -5.11 -41.38
CA SER A 480 -6.91 -6.54 -41.24
C SER A 480 -6.09 -7.22 -40.15
N ALA A 481 -4.79 -6.96 -40.07
CA ALA A 481 -3.92 -7.55 -39.05
C ALA A 481 -4.29 -7.07 -37.63
N VAL A 482 -4.64 -5.79 -37.47
CA VAL A 482 -5.11 -5.23 -36.20
C VAL A 482 -6.44 -5.86 -35.78
N GLU A 483 -7.38 -6.02 -36.72
CA GLU A 483 -8.67 -6.67 -36.43
C GLU A 483 -8.50 -8.16 -36.09
N ASP A 484 -7.60 -8.86 -36.79
CA ASP A 484 -7.24 -10.25 -36.46
C ASP A 484 -6.67 -10.36 -35.05
N ILE A 485 -5.79 -9.45 -34.64
CA ILE A 485 -5.24 -9.40 -33.28
C ILE A 485 -6.37 -9.14 -32.26
N LYS A 486 -7.26 -8.18 -32.54
CA LYS A 486 -8.43 -7.89 -31.68
C LYS A 486 -9.35 -9.10 -31.53
N SER A 487 -9.59 -9.84 -32.62
CA SER A 487 -10.45 -11.03 -32.64
C SER A 487 -9.95 -12.18 -31.77
N ARG A 488 -8.64 -12.24 -31.52
CA ARG A 488 -7.98 -13.26 -30.67
C ARG A 488 -8.15 -13.00 -29.18
N PHE A 489 -8.54 -11.79 -28.78
CA PHE A 489 -8.90 -11.52 -27.39
C PHE A 489 -10.34 -11.97 -27.14
N PRO A 490 -10.60 -12.75 -26.07
CA PRO A 490 -11.95 -13.16 -25.74
C PRO A 490 -12.80 -11.90 -25.52
N ARG A 491 -13.81 -11.69 -26.37
CA ARG A 491 -14.84 -10.66 -26.12
C ARG A 491 -15.41 -10.94 -24.74
N HIS A 492 -15.08 -10.12 -23.75
CA HIS A 492 -15.64 -10.26 -22.40
C HIS A 492 -17.16 -10.16 -22.49
N LYS A 493 -17.82 -11.31 -22.57
CA LYS A 493 -19.25 -11.44 -22.31
C LYS A 493 -19.42 -11.07 -20.85
N ASN A 494 -20.03 -9.91 -20.58
CA ASN A 494 -20.38 -9.40 -19.25
C ASN A 494 -19.25 -8.70 -18.48
N ILE A 495 -18.84 -7.52 -18.92
CA ILE A 495 -18.72 -6.42 -17.95
C ILE A 495 -20.05 -5.68 -18.07
N ARG A 496 -20.84 -5.69 -17.01
CA ARG A 496 -22.03 -4.83 -16.90
C ARG A 496 -21.57 -3.40 -17.21
N THR A 497 -22.02 -2.87 -18.34
CA THR A 497 -22.13 -1.44 -18.51
C THR A 497 -23.23 -1.01 -17.55
N ASP A 498 -22.86 -0.66 -16.33
CA ASP A 498 -23.74 0.09 -15.44
C ASP A 498 -23.93 1.45 -16.11
N ASP A 499 -25.06 1.54 -16.83
CA ASP A 499 -25.57 2.75 -17.44
C ASP A 499 -26.00 3.69 -16.29
N PRO A 500 -25.35 4.85 -16.10
CA PRO A 500 -25.65 5.74 -14.98
C PRO A 500 -27.02 6.44 -15.10
N THR A 501 -27.82 6.12 -16.11
CA THR A 501 -29.13 6.76 -16.37
C THR A 501 -30.36 6.03 -15.80
N LYS A 502 -30.20 4.87 -15.14
CA LYS A 502 -31.33 4.24 -14.43
C LYS A 502 -31.26 4.53 -12.94
N GLY A 503 -31.96 5.59 -12.52
CA GLY A 503 -32.29 5.82 -11.12
C GLY A 503 -33.00 4.60 -10.54
N GLU A 504 -32.41 3.99 -9.51
CA GLU A 504 -33.06 2.96 -8.70
C GLU A 504 -34.24 3.60 -7.97
N ALA A 505 -35.45 3.16 -8.32
CA ALA A 505 -36.64 3.38 -7.51
C ALA A 505 -36.43 2.77 -6.11
N PRO A 506 -36.97 3.38 -5.04
CA PRO A 506 -36.74 2.93 -3.68
C PRO A 506 -37.35 1.55 -3.48
N ALA A 507 -36.53 0.59 -3.05
CA ALA A 507 -36.95 -0.76 -2.72
C ALA A 507 -38.02 -0.74 -1.60
N GLU A 508 -39.22 -1.21 -1.93
CA GLU A 508 -40.28 -1.49 -0.97
C GLU A 508 -39.78 -2.49 0.08
N LYS A 509 -39.82 -2.07 1.35
CA LYS A 509 -39.63 -2.94 2.51
C LYS A 509 -40.76 -3.98 2.52
N LYS A 510 -40.41 -5.26 2.39
CA LYS A 510 -41.26 -6.35 2.89
C LYS A 510 -40.81 -6.77 4.30
N PRO A 511 -41.77 -7.05 5.21
CA PRO A 511 -41.51 -7.24 6.63
C PRO A 511 -40.86 -8.59 6.91
N CYS A 512 -39.88 -8.59 7.82
CA CYS A 512 -39.36 -9.80 8.44
C CYS A 512 -40.47 -10.46 9.28
N LEU A 513 -40.86 -11.68 8.89
CA LEU A 513 -41.52 -12.62 9.78
C LEU A 513 -40.45 -13.25 10.68
N GLY A 514 -40.69 -13.19 11.98
CA GLY A 514 -39.80 -13.75 13.00
C GLY A 514 -39.85 -15.27 13.05
N PHE A 515 -38.72 -15.83 13.47
CA PHE A 515 -38.59 -16.81 14.56
C PHE A 515 -37.16 -16.73 15.10
#